data_AF-A0A3M9ZHT3-F1
#
_entry.id   AF-A0A3M9ZHT3-F1
#
_cell.length_a   1.000
_cell.length_b   1.000
_cell.length_c   1.000
_cell.angle_alpha   90.00
_cell.angle_beta   90.00
_cell.angle_gamma   90.00
#
_symmetry.space_group_name_H-M   'P 1'
#
loop_
_entity.id
_entity.type
_entity.pdbx_description
1 polymer ?
#
loop_
_entity_poly.entity_id
_entity_poly.type
_entity_poly.pdbx_seq_one_letter_code
_entity_poly.pdbx_strand_id
1 'polypeptide(L)'
;MRALGADPGAAAMRRDAAFVKRTLSDILSATPRERRLRLEGDADEAAAYRSGLAPLVAHELGAELVVLGEGEGGGPKAASARPFKPAILVE
;
A
#
# COMPACT_ATOMS: atom_id res chain seq x y z
N MET A 1 -1.16 -9.50 18.53
CA MET A 1 -0.16 -8.61 17.89
C MET A 1 1.19 -8.88 18.55
N ARG A 2 2.21 -9.30 17.79
CA ARG A 2 3.60 -9.24 18.29
C ARG A 2 3.95 -7.76 18.42
N ALA A 3 4.37 -7.34 19.61
CA ALA A 3 4.76 -5.96 19.85
C ALA A 3 5.95 -5.63 18.95
N LEU A 4 5.89 -4.52 18.21
CA LEU A 4 7.00 -3.98 17.43
C LEU A 4 8.29 -3.79 18.25
N GLY A 5 8.20 -3.75 19.59
CA GLY A 5 9.35 -3.70 20.50
C GLY A 5 9.97 -5.05 20.86
N ALA A 6 9.29 -6.17 20.59
CA ALA A 6 9.75 -7.51 20.98
C ALA A 6 10.62 -8.19 19.93
N ASP A 7 10.60 -7.73 18.68
CA ASP A 7 11.41 -8.30 17.60
C ASP A 7 12.80 -7.64 17.53
N PRO A 8 13.90 -8.39 17.74
CA PRO A 8 15.27 -7.88 17.58
C PRO A 8 15.57 -7.43 16.14
N GLY A 9 14.97 -8.06 15.12
CA GLY A 9 15.16 -7.73 13.70
C GLY A 9 14.57 -6.37 13.31
N ALA A 10 13.58 -5.88 14.07
CA ALA A 10 12.97 -4.57 13.85
C ALA A 10 13.77 -3.40 14.46
N ALA A 11 14.91 -3.66 15.11
CA ALA A 11 15.68 -2.63 15.82
C ALA A 11 16.16 -1.48 14.92
N ALA A 12 16.55 -1.78 13.68
CA ALA A 12 16.96 -0.76 12.70
C ALA A 12 15.76 0.10 12.26
N MET A 13 14.61 -0.53 12.00
CA MET A 13 13.38 0.16 11.58
C MET A 13 12.82 1.08 12.67
N ARG A 14 12.96 0.70 13.95
CA ARG A 14 12.57 1.56 15.09
C ARG A 14 13.40 2.85 15.20
N ARG A 15 14.63 2.84 14.69
CA ARG A 15 15.53 4.02 14.72
C ARG A 15 15.36 4.92 13.50
N ASP A 16 14.67 4.45 12.47
CA ASP A 16 14.31 5.27 11.32
C ASP A 16 13.09 6.13 11.67
N ALA A 17 13.37 7.40 12.00
CA ALA A 17 12.35 8.37 12.35
C ALA A 17 11.33 8.61 11.23
N ALA A 18 11.75 8.50 9.95
CA ALA A 18 10.85 8.65 8.83
C ALA A 18 9.91 7.44 8.72
N PHE A 19 10.44 6.23 8.90
CA PHE A 19 9.63 5.00 8.97
C PHE A 19 8.60 5.07 10.09
N VAL A 20 9.01 5.43 11.31
CA VAL A 20 8.13 5.49 12.48
C VAL A 20 7.03 6.53 12.27
N LYS A 21 7.40 7.77 11.89
CA LYS A 21 6.44 8.85 11.65
C LYS A 21 5.41 8.45 10.59
N ARG A 22 5.88 7.87 9.47
CA ARG A 22 5.02 7.47 8.35
C ARG A 22 4.09 6.31 8.73
N THR A 23 4.58 5.34 9.49
CA THR A 23 3.78 4.20 9.99
C THR A 23 2.68 4.67 10.92
N LEU A 24 2.98 5.59 11.85
CA LEU A 24 1.97 6.17 12.74
C LEU A 24 0.90 6.94 11.97
N SER A 25 1.31 7.77 11.00
CA SER A 25 0.36 8.47 10.13
C SER A 25 -0.54 7.50 9.34
N ASP A 26 0.01 6.39 8.82
CA ASP A 26 -0.75 5.40 8.06
C ASP A 26 -1.75 4.61 8.95
N ILE A 27 -1.45 4.41 10.24
CA ILE A 27 -2.38 3.78 11.20
C ILE A 27 -3.51 4.75 11.58
N LEU A 28 -3.16 6.01 11.84
CA LEU A 28 -4.10 7.03 12.31
C LEU A 28 -5.03 7.53 11.20
N SER A 29 -4.59 7.50 9.94
CA SER A 29 -5.40 7.89 8.78
C SER A 29 -6.33 6.78 8.26
N ALA A 30 -6.09 5.52 8.66
CA ALA A 30 -6.91 4.39 8.21
C ALA A 30 -8.24 4.27 8.99
N THR A 31 -9.32 3.98 8.29
CA THR A 31 -10.61 3.61 8.85
C THR A 31 -10.53 2.27 9.59
N PRO A 32 -11.47 1.98 10.53
CA PRO A 32 -11.52 0.69 11.21
C PRO A 32 -11.62 -0.51 10.23
N ARG A 33 -12.31 -0.32 9.10
CA ARG A 33 -12.44 -1.33 8.04
C ARG A 33 -11.10 -1.62 7.37
N GLU A 34 -10.35 -0.59 6.98
CA GLU A 34 -9.03 -0.74 6.36
C GLU A 34 -8.01 -1.37 7.32
N ARG A 35 -8.06 -0.99 8.61
CA ARG A 35 -7.23 -1.65 9.63
C ARG A 35 -7.56 -3.12 9.79
N ARG A 36 -8.84 -3.50 9.70
CA ARG A 36 -9.28 -4.89 9.80
C ARG A 36 -8.86 -5.71 8.58
N LEU A 37 -9.06 -5.18 7.37
CA LEU A 37 -8.61 -5.81 6.12
C LEU A 37 -7.09 -6.08 6.12
N ARG A 38 -6.29 -5.13 6.62
CA ARG A 38 -4.83 -5.31 6.79
C ARG A 38 -4.45 -6.41 7.78
N LEU A 39 -5.31 -6.72 8.74
CA LEU A 39 -5.09 -7.79 9.73
C LEU A 39 -5.59 -9.15 9.24
N GLU A 40 -6.61 -9.16 8.38
CA GLU A 40 -7.24 -10.38 7.83
C GLU A 40 -6.37 -11.02 6.73
N GLY A 41 -5.43 -10.29 6.10
CA GLY A 41 -4.39 -10.85 5.23
C GLY A 41 -4.83 -11.36 3.85
N ASP A 42 -6.13 -11.41 3.58
CA ASP A 42 -6.72 -12.09 2.41
C ASP A 42 -7.21 -11.15 1.28
N ALA A 43 -6.90 -9.86 1.34
CA ALA A 43 -7.35 -8.94 0.31
C ALA A 43 -6.41 -8.94 -0.90
N ASP A 44 -6.85 -9.53 -2.02
CA ASP A 44 -6.22 -9.32 -3.33
C ASP A 44 -6.51 -7.89 -3.82
N GLU A 45 -5.71 -6.96 -3.31
CA GLU A 45 -5.79 -5.52 -3.61
C GLU A 45 -5.64 -5.25 -5.12
N ALA A 46 -4.76 -6.00 -5.79
CA ALA A 46 -4.54 -5.84 -7.23
C ALA A 46 -5.79 -6.22 -8.03
N ALA A 47 -6.45 -7.34 -7.69
CA ALA A 47 -7.72 -7.71 -8.29
C ALA A 47 -8.80 -6.65 -8.04
N ALA A 48 -8.90 -6.13 -6.81
CA ALA A 48 -9.88 -5.10 -6.47
C ALA A 48 -9.69 -3.81 -7.29
N TYR A 49 -8.44 -3.40 -7.52
CA TYR A 49 -8.14 -2.25 -8.38
C TYR A 49 -8.45 -2.52 -9.84
N ARG A 50 -8.09 -3.69 -10.38
CA ARG A 50 -8.41 -4.03 -11.79
C ARG A 50 -9.91 -4.09 -12.03
N SER A 51 -10.68 -4.74 -11.15
CA SER A 51 -12.13 -4.89 -11.34
C SER A 51 -12.92 -3.62 -11.04
N GLY A 52 -12.47 -2.82 -10.06
CA GLY A 52 -13.20 -1.65 -9.60
C GLY A 52 -12.83 -0.36 -10.31
N LEU A 53 -11.52 -0.09 -10.47
CA LEU A 53 -11.03 1.20 -10.96
C LEU A 53 -10.82 1.25 -12.47
N ALA A 54 -10.51 0.13 -13.13
CA ALA A 54 -10.22 0.17 -14.56
C ALA A 54 -11.38 0.76 -15.41
N PRO A 55 -12.66 0.42 -15.17
CA PRO A 55 -13.77 1.03 -15.90
C PRO A 55 -13.90 2.53 -15.64
N LEU A 56 -13.66 2.95 -14.40
CA LEU A 56 -13.71 4.36 -13.98
C LEU A 56 -12.58 5.18 -14.62
N VAL A 57 -11.36 4.66 -14.61
CA VAL A 57 -10.20 5.33 -15.21
C VAL A 57 -10.39 5.47 -16.74
N ALA A 58 -10.88 4.42 -17.40
CA ALA A 58 -11.17 4.48 -18.83
C ALA A 58 -12.28 5.51 -19.15
N HIS A 59 -13.35 5.53 -18.37
CA HIS A 59 -14.49 6.42 -18.60
C HIS A 59 -14.18 7.89 -18.26
N GLU A 60 -13.61 8.14 -17.08
CA GLU A 60 -13.43 9.50 -16.54
C GLU A 60 -12.15 10.16 -17.03
N LEU A 61 -11.08 9.39 -17.23
CA LEU A 61 -9.76 9.91 -17.57
C LEU A 61 -9.34 9.57 -19.01
N GLY A 62 -10.10 8.73 -19.72
CA GLY A 62 -9.74 8.29 -21.08
C GLY A 62 -8.42 7.53 -21.13
N ALA A 63 -8.00 6.95 -20.00
CA ALA A 63 -6.68 6.32 -19.84
C ALA A 63 -6.81 4.81 -19.58
N GLU A 64 -5.75 4.07 -19.88
CA GLU A 64 -5.63 2.66 -19.52
C GLU A 64 -5.06 2.50 -18.12
N LEU A 65 -5.68 1.65 -17.29
CA LEU A 65 -5.18 1.32 -15.96
C LEU A 65 -4.35 0.03 -16.00
N VAL A 66 -3.05 0.14 -15.72
CA VAL A 66 -2.17 -1.00 -15.49
C VAL A 66 -1.89 -1.14 -13.99
N VAL A 67 -2.19 -2.31 -13.43
CA VAL A 67 -1.96 -2.62 -12.00
C VAL A 67 -0.87 -3.68 -11.88
N LEU A 68 0.25 -3.28 -11.27
CA LEU A 68 1.45 -4.09 -11.09
C LEU A 68 1.61 -4.50 -9.63
N GLY A 69 1.92 -5.76 -9.39
CA GLY A 69 2.27 -6.30 -8.08
C GLY A 69 3.73 -6.08 -7.69
N GLU A 70 4.09 -6.55 -6.50
CA GLU A 70 5.50 -6.57 -6.07
C GLU A 70 6.35 -7.39 -7.04
N GLY A 71 7.47 -6.81 -7.49
CA GLY A 71 8.39 -7.46 -8.43
C GLY A 71 8.02 -7.35 -9.91
N GLU A 72 6.82 -6.88 -10.26
CA GLU A 72 6.36 -6.77 -11.66
C GLU A 72 6.84 -5.49 -12.38
N GLY A 73 7.82 -4.77 -11.81
CA GLY A 73 8.47 -3.63 -12.44
C GLY A 73 7.61 -2.37 -12.52
N GLY A 74 7.50 -1.62 -11.41
CA GLY A 74 6.71 -0.37 -11.33
C GLY A 74 7.50 0.94 -11.48
N GLY A 75 8.66 0.89 -12.14
CA GLY A 75 9.54 2.06 -12.30
C GLY A 75 10.08 2.63 -10.97
N PRO A 76 10.67 3.84 -10.98
CA PRO A 76 11.34 4.41 -9.80
C PRO A 76 10.40 4.72 -8.62
N LYS A 77 9.09 4.83 -8.87
CA LYS A 77 8.09 5.06 -7.82
C LYS A 77 7.66 3.80 -7.07
N ALA A 78 7.97 2.60 -7.58
CA ALA A 78 7.59 1.34 -6.95
C ALA A 78 8.06 1.25 -5.48
N ALA A 79 9.25 1.78 -5.18
CA ALA A 79 9.81 1.80 -3.81
C ALA A 79 8.97 2.60 -2.79
N SER A 80 8.03 3.42 -3.25
CA SER A 80 7.12 4.19 -2.41
C SER A 80 5.76 3.54 -2.18
N ALA A 81 5.42 2.50 -2.96
CA ALA A 81 4.16 1.78 -2.87
C ALA A 81 4.06 0.98 -1.56
N ARG A 82 2.83 0.84 -1.04
CA ARG A 82 2.53 0.09 0.19
C ARG A 82 1.15 -0.53 0.07
N PRO A 83 0.83 -1.55 0.90
CA PRO A 83 -0.52 -2.11 0.97
C PRO A 83 -1.59 -1.03 1.23
N PHE A 84 -2.61 -1.00 0.39
CA PHE A 84 -3.72 -0.03 0.36
C PHE A 84 -3.28 1.42 0.16
N LYS A 85 -2.08 1.63 -0.37
CA LYS A 85 -1.52 2.94 -0.70
C LYS A 85 -0.57 2.77 -1.89
N PRO A 86 -1.11 2.50 -3.09
CA PRO A 86 -0.31 2.23 -4.27
C PRO A 86 0.50 3.47 -4.66
N ALA A 87 1.66 3.24 -5.26
CA ALA A 87 2.37 4.31 -5.95
C ALA A 87 1.76 4.48 -7.34
N ILE A 88 1.39 5.71 -7.69
CA ILE A 88 0.79 6.03 -8.99
C ILE A 88 1.83 6.72 -9.87
N LEU A 89 2.00 6.18 -11.07
CA LEU A 89 2.74 6.76 -12.17
C LEU A 89 1.75 7.06 -13.30
N VAL A 90 1.87 8.25 -13.90
CA VAL A 90 1.07 8.69 -15.03
C VAL A 90 2.07 9.08 -16.10
N GLU A 91 1.90 8.54 -17.30
CA GLU A 91 2.76 8.75 -18.47
C GLU A 91 1.93 9.27 -19.65
#